data_AF-A0A954FAY8-F1
#
_entry.id   AF-A0A954FAY8-F1
#
_cell.length_a   1.000
_cell.length_b   1.000
_cell.length_c   1.000
_cell.angle_alpha   90.00
_cell.angle_beta   90.00
_cell.angle_gamma   90.00
#
_symmetry.space_group_name_H-M   'P 1'
#
loop_
_entity.id
_entity.type
_entity.pdbx_description
1 polymer ?
#
loop_
_entity_poly.entity_id
_entity_poly.type
_entity_poly.pdbx_seq_one_letter_code
_entity_poly.pdbx_strand_id
1 'polypeptide(L)'
;MSDMTGEEVEASIIAYLRDQYPEGPRWQDPQFHCLEGEPLILKMIPAFERIEYNLDNGGWAQLLWNCFGTWRRLLEIAAEGYELIGAKAQRDALKPLYKVLSKDEAECARFLQLAADEERAETFAEYTRRSYAVPGYEWENVFYYDSGINELRLAWLEEHAAEIQTLVCPDRSFWSRWKHFRRRR
;
A
#
# COMPACT_ATOMS: atom_id res chain seq x y z
N MET A 1 28.70 -1.03 -9.54
CA MET A 1 28.01 -1.48 -8.30
C MET A 1 27.27 -2.76 -8.67
N SER A 2 26.98 -3.67 -7.75
CA SER A 2 26.02 -4.74 -8.08
C SER A 2 24.68 -4.04 -8.27
N ASP A 3 24.08 -4.17 -9.44
CA ASP A 3 22.73 -3.65 -9.67
C ASP A 3 21.78 -4.44 -8.75
N MET A 4 21.03 -3.72 -7.92
CA MET A 4 20.07 -4.34 -7.00
C MET A 4 18.82 -4.69 -7.81
N THR A 5 18.25 -5.87 -7.59
CA THR A 5 16.96 -6.19 -8.23
C THR A 5 15.84 -5.34 -7.64
N GLY A 6 14.73 -5.21 -8.37
CA GLY A 6 13.54 -4.51 -7.87
C GLY A 6 13.09 -5.02 -6.50
N GLU A 7 13.12 -6.33 -6.28
CA GLU A 7 12.73 -6.93 -4.99
C GLU A 7 13.68 -6.55 -3.86
N GLU A 8 14.99 -6.49 -4.13
CA GLU A 8 15.98 -6.06 -3.14
C GLU A 8 15.79 -4.58 -2.78
N VAL A 9 15.43 -3.74 -3.74
CA VAL A 9 15.12 -2.33 -3.52
C VAL A 9 13.84 -2.20 -2.69
N GLU A 10 12.75 -2.89 -3.05
CA GLU A 10 11.49 -2.88 -2.31
C GLU A 10 11.69 -3.35 -0.86
N ALA A 11 12.41 -4.45 -0.67
CA ALA A 11 12.74 -4.98 0.65
C ALA A 11 13.52 -3.97 1.51
N SER A 12 14.40 -3.16 0.89
CA SER A 12 15.13 -2.11 1.60
C SER A 12 14.22 -0.95 2.04
N ILE A 13 13.22 -0.59 1.23
CA ILE A 13 12.20 0.41 1.59
C ILE A 13 11.37 -0.11 2.76
N ILE A 14 10.88 -1.35 2.69
CA ILE A 14 10.08 -1.96 3.76
C ILE A 14 10.88 -2.04 5.06
N ALA A 15 12.17 -2.43 4.99
CA ALA A 15 13.04 -2.48 6.16
C ALA A 15 13.24 -1.10 6.79
N TYR A 16 13.51 -0.08 5.97
CA TYR A 16 13.63 1.30 6.43
C TYR A 16 12.34 1.79 7.09
N LEU A 17 11.18 1.61 6.44
CA LEU A 17 9.89 2.03 6.99
C LEU A 17 9.56 1.31 8.30
N ARG A 18 9.93 0.03 8.44
CA ARG A 18 9.76 -0.71 9.69
C ARG A 18 10.62 -0.16 10.83
N ASP A 19 11.82 0.30 10.52
CA ASP A 19 12.71 0.91 11.51
C ASP A 19 12.20 2.29 11.96
N GLN A 20 11.74 3.11 11.02
CA GLN A 20 11.21 4.45 11.31
C GLN A 20 9.80 4.42 11.92
N TYR A 21 8.99 3.43 11.54
CA TYR A 21 7.60 3.24 11.97
C TYR A 21 7.42 1.81 12.50
N PRO A 22 7.89 1.50 13.72
CA PRO A 22 7.89 0.13 14.26
C PRO A 22 6.48 -0.46 14.46
N GLU A 23 5.47 0.40 14.64
CA GLU A 23 4.06 -0.01 14.70
C GLU A 23 3.43 -0.23 13.32
N GLY A 24 4.19 0.06 12.26
CA GLY A 24 3.75 -0.01 10.87
C GLY A 24 2.70 1.03 10.48
N PRO A 25 2.30 1.07 9.19
CA PRO A 25 1.23 1.94 8.73
C PRO A 25 -0.13 1.55 9.33
N ARG A 26 -0.77 2.48 10.05
CA ARG A 26 -2.06 2.28 10.71
C ARG A 26 -3.20 2.84 9.87
N TRP A 27 -3.43 2.29 8.68
CA TRP A 27 -4.41 2.81 7.72
C TRP A 27 -5.86 2.87 8.26
N GLN A 28 -6.21 2.06 9.25
CA GLN A 28 -7.53 2.11 9.87
C GLN A 28 -7.69 3.29 10.85
N ASP A 29 -6.59 3.79 11.43
CA ASP A 29 -6.57 4.87 12.43
C ASP A 29 -6.74 6.24 11.75
N PRO A 30 -7.82 7.00 12.04
CA PRO A 30 -8.03 8.32 11.47
C PRO A 30 -6.96 9.35 11.83
N GLN A 31 -6.15 9.10 12.87
CA GLN A 31 -5.04 9.96 13.29
C GLN A 31 -3.71 9.55 12.69
N PHE A 32 -3.66 8.47 11.90
CA PHE A 32 -2.44 8.05 11.24
C PHE A 32 -1.99 9.10 10.23
N HIS A 33 -0.77 9.62 10.42
CA HIS A 33 -0.16 10.67 9.59
C HIS A 33 0.18 10.22 8.16
N CYS A 34 -0.22 9.02 7.71
CA CYS A 34 -0.08 8.55 6.34
C CYS A 34 1.33 8.70 5.75
N LEU A 35 2.36 8.50 6.58
CA LEU A 35 3.77 8.66 6.19
C LEU A 35 4.09 10.03 5.59
N GLU A 36 3.42 11.10 6.05
CA GLU A 36 3.60 12.46 5.52
C GLU A 36 5.05 12.94 5.45
N GLY A 37 5.88 12.54 6.42
CA GLY A 37 7.32 12.87 6.45
C GLY A 37 8.17 12.16 5.40
N GLU A 38 7.66 11.10 4.76
CA GLU A 38 8.41 10.33 3.79
C GLU A 38 8.22 10.84 2.35
N PRO A 39 9.26 10.74 1.50
CA PRO A 39 9.13 10.96 0.06
C PRO A 39 8.09 10.02 -0.58
N LEU A 40 7.45 10.47 -1.66
CA LEU A 40 6.45 9.69 -2.40
C LEU A 40 6.98 8.29 -2.77
N ILE A 41 8.21 8.20 -3.25
CA ILE A 41 8.88 6.96 -3.68
C ILE A 41 8.87 5.89 -2.57
N LEU A 42 8.97 6.30 -1.30
CA LEU A 42 8.97 5.36 -0.17
C LEU A 42 7.56 5.01 0.26
N LYS A 43 6.67 6.01 0.41
CA LYS A 43 5.31 5.78 0.92
C LYS A 43 4.33 5.20 -0.10
N MET A 44 4.63 5.25 -1.39
CA MET A 44 3.80 4.59 -2.41
C MET A 44 3.78 3.07 -2.24
N ILE A 45 4.89 2.46 -1.77
CA ILE A 45 5.00 1.01 -1.59
C ILE A 45 3.95 0.45 -0.61
N PRO A 46 3.89 0.90 0.67
CA PRO A 46 2.85 0.43 1.58
C PRO A 46 1.44 0.86 1.16
N ALA A 47 1.30 1.89 0.34
CA ALA A 47 -0.01 2.28 -0.21
C ALA A 47 -0.49 1.28 -1.27
N PHE A 48 0.38 0.92 -2.22
CA PHE A 48 0.12 -0.11 -3.23
C PHE A 48 -0.20 -1.46 -2.57
N GLU A 49 0.66 -1.92 -1.67
CA GLU A 49 0.46 -3.18 -0.94
C GLU A 49 -0.92 -3.23 -0.28
N ARG A 50 -1.35 -2.11 0.34
CA ARG A 50 -2.63 -2.06 1.04
C ARG A 50 -3.82 -2.08 0.08
N ILE A 51 -3.74 -1.36 -1.04
CA ILE A 51 -4.83 -1.35 -2.04
C ILE A 51 -4.93 -2.72 -2.71
N GLU A 52 -3.83 -3.20 -3.27
CA GLU A 52 -3.76 -4.45 -4.03
C GLU A 52 -4.18 -5.64 -3.17
N TYR A 53 -3.63 -5.77 -1.96
CA TYR A 53 -3.99 -6.85 -1.05
C TYR A 53 -5.49 -6.87 -0.72
N ASN A 54 -6.07 -5.72 -0.38
CA ASN A 54 -7.47 -5.71 0.05
C ASN A 54 -8.44 -5.93 -1.11
N LEU A 55 -8.14 -5.39 -2.29
CA LEU A 55 -8.97 -5.61 -3.48
C LEU A 55 -8.90 -7.07 -3.93
N ASP A 56 -7.72 -7.68 -3.96
CA ASP A 56 -7.52 -9.07 -4.36
C ASP A 56 -8.21 -10.07 -3.39
N ASN A 57 -8.22 -9.78 -2.09
CA ASN A 57 -8.78 -10.70 -1.09
C ASN A 57 -10.28 -10.50 -0.82
N GLY A 58 -10.76 -9.26 -0.80
CA GLY A 58 -12.11 -8.94 -0.33
C GLY A 58 -12.77 -7.75 -1.02
N GLY A 59 -12.22 -7.30 -2.15
CA GLY A 59 -12.73 -6.19 -2.94
C GLY A 59 -12.74 -4.85 -2.21
N TRP A 60 -13.43 -3.87 -2.78
CA TRP A 60 -13.52 -2.51 -2.24
C TRP A 60 -14.01 -2.45 -0.78
N ALA A 61 -14.87 -3.38 -0.35
CA ALA A 61 -15.43 -3.37 1.00
C ALA A 61 -14.35 -3.70 2.02
N GLN A 62 -13.53 -4.71 1.76
CA GLN A 62 -12.39 -5.01 2.64
C GLN A 62 -11.40 -3.84 2.69
N LEU A 63 -11.14 -3.17 1.56
CA LEU A 63 -10.29 -1.98 1.54
C LEU A 63 -10.85 -0.86 2.43
N LEU A 64 -12.15 -0.56 2.28
CA LEU A 64 -12.80 0.48 3.08
C LEU A 64 -12.74 0.18 4.57
N TRP A 65 -13.00 -1.07 4.95
CA TRP A 65 -12.96 -1.49 6.35
C TRP A 65 -11.57 -1.32 6.95
N ASN A 66 -10.55 -1.87 6.28
CA ASN A 66 -9.18 -1.91 6.80
C ASN A 66 -8.48 -0.55 6.72
N CYS A 67 -8.99 0.37 5.91
CA CYS A 67 -8.39 1.69 5.69
C CYS A 67 -9.36 2.83 6.04
N PHE A 68 -10.41 2.56 6.80
CA PHE A 68 -11.52 3.51 7.01
C PHE A 68 -11.05 4.91 7.43
N GLY A 69 -10.09 4.99 8.36
CA GLY A 69 -9.59 6.27 8.84
C GLY A 69 -8.82 7.10 7.80
N THR A 70 -8.26 6.48 6.77
CA THR A 70 -7.27 7.14 5.89
C THR A 70 -7.46 6.86 4.39
N TRP A 71 -8.52 6.16 3.99
CA TRP A 71 -8.68 5.64 2.63
C TRP A 71 -8.53 6.73 1.56
N ARG A 72 -8.99 7.96 1.80
CA ARG A 72 -8.82 9.08 0.86
C ARG A 72 -7.35 9.38 0.61
N ARG A 73 -6.58 9.55 1.69
CA ARG A 73 -5.15 9.86 1.61
C ARG A 73 -4.36 8.70 1.02
N LEU A 74 -4.76 7.46 1.35
CA LEU A 74 -4.22 6.25 0.74
C LEU A 74 -4.41 6.28 -0.80
N LEU A 75 -5.61 6.61 -1.30
CA LEU A 75 -5.86 6.70 -2.74
C LEU A 75 -5.08 7.84 -3.40
N GLU A 76 -4.88 8.97 -2.73
CA GLU A 76 -4.06 10.07 -3.25
C GLU A 76 -2.59 9.65 -3.43
N ILE A 77 -1.99 9.06 -2.40
CA ILE A 77 -0.62 8.54 -2.45
C ILE A 77 -0.47 7.52 -3.58
N ALA A 78 -1.44 6.60 -3.68
CA ALA A 78 -1.44 5.60 -4.74
C ALA A 78 -1.63 6.21 -6.13
N ALA A 79 -2.46 7.25 -6.29
CA ALA A 79 -2.65 7.92 -7.58
C ALA A 79 -1.36 8.58 -8.07
N GLU A 80 -0.64 9.27 -7.18
CA GLU A 80 0.66 9.86 -7.49
C GLU A 80 1.72 8.78 -7.76
N GLY A 81 1.74 7.71 -6.97
CA GLY A 81 2.67 6.60 -7.15
C GLY A 81 2.44 5.84 -8.45
N TYR A 82 1.19 5.49 -8.77
CA TYR A 82 0.86 4.78 -10.01
C TYR A 82 1.19 5.62 -11.24
N GLU A 83 1.01 6.94 -11.18
CA GLU A 83 1.49 7.83 -12.23
C GLU A 83 3.02 7.79 -12.35
N LEU A 84 3.74 7.84 -11.23
CA LEU A 84 5.21 7.83 -11.21
C LEU A 84 5.81 6.58 -11.88
N ILE A 85 5.19 5.41 -11.67
CA ILE A 85 5.67 4.14 -12.23
C ILE A 85 5.06 3.81 -13.61
N GLY A 86 4.20 4.68 -14.16
CA GLY A 86 3.54 4.46 -15.45
C GLY A 86 2.35 3.48 -15.42
N ALA A 87 1.82 3.16 -14.24
CA ALA A 87 0.68 2.26 -14.01
C ALA A 87 -0.66 2.95 -14.28
N LYS A 88 -0.89 3.37 -15.53
CA LYS A 88 -2.05 4.18 -15.91
C LYS A 88 -3.40 3.49 -15.62
N ALA A 89 -3.50 2.18 -15.86
CA ALA A 89 -4.75 1.45 -15.65
C ALA A 89 -5.19 1.49 -14.18
N GLN A 90 -4.25 1.29 -13.26
CA GLN A 90 -4.46 1.37 -11.81
C GLN A 90 -4.84 2.79 -11.40
N ARG A 91 -4.10 3.79 -11.87
CA ARG A 91 -4.42 5.22 -11.62
C ARG A 91 -5.85 5.55 -12.05
N ASP A 92 -6.25 5.16 -13.26
CA ASP A 92 -7.58 5.45 -13.79
C ASP A 92 -8.67 4.70 -13.01
N ALA A 93 -8.38 3.48 -12.55
CA ALA A 93 -9.28 2.65 -11.73
C ALA A 93 -9.47 3.17 -10.29
N LEU A 94 -8.60 4.06 -9.79
CA LEU A 94 -8.83 4.73 -8.51
C LEU A 94 -10.06 5.65 -8.52
N LYS A 95 -10.47 6.17 -9.69
CA LYS A 95 -11.66 7.03 -9.81
C LYS A 95 -12.97 6.30 -9.53
N PRO A 96 -13.29 5.15 -10.18
CA PRO A 96 -14.45 4.37 -9.80
C PRO A 96 -14.33 3.82 -8.37
N LEU A 97 -13.14 3.41 -7.91
CA LEU A 97 -12.92 3.00 -6.52
C LEU A 97 -13.32 4.09 -5.53
N TYR A 98 -12.81 5.31 -5.70
CA TYR A 98 -13.16 6.46 -4.85
C TYR A 98 -14.68 6.67 -4.74
N LYS A 99 -15.41 6.53 -5.86
CA LYS A 99 -16.86 6.69 -5.89
C LYS A 99 -17.56 5.61 -5.06
N VAL A 100 -17.12 4.36 -5.17
CA VAL A 100 -17.70 3.25 -4.42
C VAL A 100 -17.42 3.41 -2.93
N LEU A 101 -16.16 3.71 -2.55
CA LEU A 101 -15.80 3.94 -1.16
C LEU A 101 -16.56 5.11 -0.54
N SER A 102 -16.66 6.23 -1.26
CA SER A 102 -17.42 7.41 -0.80
C SER A 102 -18.90 7.11 -0.58
N LYS A 103 -19.49 6.28 -1.43
CA LYS A 103 -20.91 5.91 -1.34
C LYS A 103 -21.18 5.03 -0.12
N ASP A 104 -20.24 4.15 0.23
CA ASP A 104 -20.44 3.16 1.30
C ASP A 104 -19.84 3.57 2.65
N GLU A 105 -19.12 4.71 2.72
CA GLU A 105 -18.43 5.18 3.92
C GLU A 105 -19.32 5.23 5.18
N ALA A 106 -20.52 5.81 5.07
CA ALA A 106 -21.43 5.91 6.21
C ALA A 106 -21.90 4.54 6.70
N GLU A 107 -22.06 3.57 5.80
CA GLU A 107 -22.44 2.21 6.16
C GLU A 107 -21.26 1.47 6.80
N CYS A 108 -20.05 1.63 6.26
CA CYS A 108 -18.83 1.09 6.87
C CYS A 108 -18.66 1.60 8.32
N ALA A 109 -18.88 2.90 8.55
CA ALA A 109 -18.81 3.50 9.88
C ALA A 109 -19.76 2.82 10.88
N ARG A 110 -21.00 2.52 10.44
CA ARG A 110 -21.99 1.81 11.26
C ARG A 110 -21.52 0.39 11.59
N PHE A 111 -20.99 -0.33 10.61
CA PHE A 111 -20.49 -1.69 10.83
C PHE A 111 -19.25 -1.73 11.73
N LEU A 112 -18.35 -0.75 11.62
CA LEU A 112 -17.21 -0.61 12.52
C LEU A 112 -17.66 -0.33 13.97
N GLN A 113 -18.67 0.53 14.16
CA GLN A 113 -19.25 0.77 15.47
C GLN A 113 -19.88 -0.52 16.05
N LEU A 114 -20.66 -1.25 15.24
CA LEU A 114 -21.24 -2.54 15.66
C LEU A 114 -20.16 -3.56 16.04
N ALA A 115 -19.05 -3.63 15.29
CA ALA A 115 -17.95 -4.53 15.60
C ALA A 115 -17.25 -4.17 16.92
N ALA A 116 -17.11 -2.87 17.21
CA ALA A 116 -16.54 -2.38 18.46
C ALA A 116 -17.46 -2.63 19.67
N ASP A 117 -18.78 -2.50 19.48
CA ASP A 117 -19.77 -2.65 20.55
C ASP A 117 -20.11 -4.12 20.86
N GLU A 118 -20.16 -4.99 19.82
CA GLU A 118 -20.62 -6.37 19.97
C GLU A 118 -19.48 -7.40 20.05
N GLU A 119 -18.23 -7.03 19.79
CA GLU A 119 -17.05 -7.94 19.67
C GLU A 119 -17.27 -9.13 18.70
N ARG A 120 -18.11 -8.94 17.68
CA ARG A 120 -18.49 -10.03 16.75
C ARG A 120 -17.60 -10.08 15.53
N ALA A 121 -16.85 -11.16 15.41
CA ALA A 121 -16.05 -11.46 14.22
C ALA A 121 -16.90 -11.56 12.93
N GLU A 122 -18.20 -11.90 13.04
CA GLU A 122 -19.08 -12.01 11.88
C GLU A 122 -19.39 -10.65 11.21
N THR A 123 -19.31 -9.54 11.94
CA THR A 123 -19.64 -8.20 11.43
C THR A 123 -18.75 -7.80 10.27
N PHE A 124 -17.46 -8.17 10.32
CA PHE A 124 -16.53 -8.00 9.19
C PHE A 124 -16.99 -8.80 7.96
N ALA A 125 -17.27 -10.09 8.15
CA ALA A 125 -17.68 -10.97 7.05
C ALA A 125 -19.03 -10.56 6.44
N GLU A 126 -19.94 -10.03 7.24
CA GLU A 126 -21.22 -9.49 6.77
C GLU A 126 -21.01 -8.25 5.90
N TYR A 127 -20.16 -7.33 6.34
CA TYR A 127 -19.85 -6.12 5.59
C TYR A 127 -19.12 -6.44 4.27
N THR A 128 -18.09 -7.28 4.30
CA THR A 128 -17.27 -7.55 3.09
C THR A 128 -18.01 -8.28 1.99
N ARG A 129 -19.11 -9.00 2.30
CA ARG A 129 -20.00 -9.59 1.28
C ARG A 129 -20.56 -8.58 0.29
N ARG A 130 -20.60 -7.29 0.64
CA ARG A 130 -21.07 -6.20 -0.23
C ARG A 130 -20.24 -6.07 -1.51
N SER A 131 -18.96 -6.44 -1.47
CA SER A 131 -18.12 -6.48 -2.69
C SER A 131 -18.59 -7.52 -3.70
N TYR A 132 -19.11 -8.66 -3.26
CA TYR A 132 -19.56 -9.74 -4.15
C TYR A 132 -21.02 -9.58 -4.61
N ALA A 133 -21.79 -8.70 -3.96
CA ALA A 133 -23.22 -8.51 -4.26
C ALA A 133 -23.49 -7.61 -5.47
N VAL A 134 -22.49 -6.87 -5.96
CA VAL A 134 -22.66 -5.88 -7.03
C VAL A 134 -21.84 -6.28 -8.26
N PRO A 135 -22.46 -6.79 -9.33
CA PRO A 135 -21.76 -6.98 -10.60
C PRO A 135 -21.34 -5.62 -11.19
N GLY A 136 -20.20 -5.59 -11.88
CA GLY A 136 -19.75 -4.41 -12.66
C GLY A 136 -18.51 -3.68 -12.13
N TYR A 137 -17.73 -4.29 -11.24
CA TYR A 137 -16.43 -3.76 -10.81
C TYR A 137 -15.25 -4.41 -11.54
N GLU A 138 -15.34 -4.56 -12.86
CA GLU A 138 -14.26 -5.10 -13.71
C GLU A 138 -12.96 -4.29 -13.58
N TRP A 139 -13.05 -3.04 -13.11
CA TRP A 139 -11.90 -2.20 -12.81
C TRP A 139 -11.08 -2.70 -11.60
N GLU A 140 -11.61 -3.58 -10.73
CA GLU A 140 -10.83 -4.17 -9.62
C GLU A 140 -9.72 -5.09 -10.13
N ASN A 141 -9.94 -5.75 -11.28
CA ASN A 141 -9.01 -6.72 -11.84
C ASN A 141 -7.63 -6.14 -12.17
N VAL A 142 -7.52 -4.82 -12.37
CA VAL A 142 -6.22 -4.18 -12.63
C VAL A 142 -5.34 -4.09 -11.37
N PHE A 143 -5.88 -4.40 -10.19
CA PHE A 143 -5.16 -4.43 -8.92
C PHE A 143 -4.82 -5.86 -8.46
N TYR A 144 -5.29 -6.88 -9.17
CA TYR A 144 -5.03 -8.27 -8.80
C TYR A 144 -3.57 -8.65 -9.06
N TYR A 145 -3.12 -9.69 -8.35
CA TYR A 145 -1.72 -10.11 -8.37
C TYR A 145 -1.22 -10.49 -9.79
N ASP A 146 -2.11 -10.89 -10.69
CA ASP A 146 -1.82 -11.31 -12.07
C ASP A 146 -1.96 -10.17 -13.11
N SER A 147 -2.24 -8.95 -12.67
CA SER A 147 -2.45 -7.78 -13.54
C SER A 147 -1.17 -7.24 -14.21
N GLY A 148 0.00 -7.71 -13.80
CA GLY A 148 1.30 -7.21 -14.28
C GLY A 148 1.84 -5.99 -13.53
N ILE A 149 1.11 -5.48 -12.52
CA ILE A 149 1.51 -4.28 -11.76
C ILE A 149 2.77 -4.50 -10.93
N ASN A 150 2.93 -5.71 -10.40
CA ASN A 150 4.09 -6.05 -9.59
C ASN A 150 5.38 -6.01 -10.43
N GLU A 151 5.36 -6.60 -11.62
CA GLU A 151 6.48 -6.59 -12.56
C GLU A 151 6.85 -5.16 -12.96
N LEU A 152 5.84 -4.32 -13.24
CA LEU A 152 6.05 -2.90 -13.56
C LEU A 152 6.70 -2.15 -12.39
N ARG A 153 6.20 -2.35 -11.16
CA ARG A 153 6.75 -1.75 -9.93
C ARG A 153 8.20 -2.17 -9.71
N LEU A 154 8.49 -3.47 -9.81
CA LEU A 154 9.83 -4.00 -9.59
C LEU A 154 10.83 -3.51 -10.64
N ALA A 155 10.44 -3.47 -11.92
CA ALA A 155 11.28 -2.90 -12.98
C ALA A 155 11.59 -1.41 -12.72
N TRP A 156 10.58 -0.63 -12.34
CA TRP A 156 10.77 0.78 -12.01
C TRP A 156 11.70 0.96 -10.80
N LEU A 157 11.55 0.14 -9.76
CA LEU A 157 12.39 0.18 -8.56
C LEU A 157 13.86 -0.16 -8.86
N GLU A 158 14.10 -1.13 -9.74
CA GLU A 158 15.45 -1.48 -10.21
C GLU A 158 16.11 -0.30 -10.94
N GLU A 159 15.39 0.35 -11.85
CA GLU A 159 15.88 1.52 -12.59
C GLU A 159 16.22 2.70 -11.66
N HIS A 160 15.49 2.85 -10.55
CA HIS A 160 15.65 3.95 -9.60
C HIS A 160 16.42 3.56 -8.33
N ALA A 161 17.04 2.38 -8.31
CA ALA A 161 17.70 1.82 -7.13
C ALA A 161 18.69 2.80 -6.50
N ALA A 162 19.52 3.47 -7.31
CA ALA A 162 20.55 4.38 -6.81
C ALA A 162 19.97 5.60 -6.06
N GLU A 163 18.87 6.17 -6.54
CA GLU A 163 18.16 7.27 -5.90
C GLU A 163 17.55 6.80 -4.58
N ILE A 164 16.81 5.69 -4.61
CA ILE A 164 16.14 5.10 -3.44
C ILE A 164 17.16 4.79 -2.35
N GLN A 165 18.32 4.23 -2.69
CA GLN A 165 19.37 3.94 -1.72
C GLN A 165 19.94 5.19 -1.05
N THR A 166 19.84 6.37 -1.64
CA THR A 166 20.21 7.62 -0.93
C THR A 166 19.16 8.03 0.09
N LEU A 167 17.89 7.69 -0.12
CA LEU A 167 16.79 7.97 0.80
C LEU A 167 16.79 7.02 1.99
N VAL A 168 16.90 5.70 1.74
CA VAL A 168 16.79 4.68 2.80
C VAL A 168 18.11 4.44 3.54
N CYS A 169 19.23 4.92 2.98
CA CYS A 169 20.57 4.82 3.56
C CYS A 169 21.35 6.15 3.40
N PRO A 170 20.90 7.24 4.04
CA PRO A 170 21.53 8.56 3.89
C PRO A 170 22.99 8.54 4.37
N ASP A 171 23.34 7.61 5.25
CA ASP A 171 24.67 7.44 5.80
C ASP A 171 25.41 6.27 5.12
N ARG A 172 25.87 6.48 3.87
CA ARG A 172 26.67 5.49 3.10
C ARG A 172 27.94 5.00 3.84
N SER A 173 28.31 5.62 4.96
CA SER A 173 29.38 5.19 5.86
C SER A 173 29.08 3.91 6.65
N PHE A 174 27.81 3.52 6.81
CA PHE A 174 27.42 2.35 7.59
C PHE A 174 27.52 1.05 6.79
N TRP A 175 27.06 1.01 5.54
CA TRP A 175 27.11 -0.19 4.69
C TRP A 175 28.51 -0.53 4.18
N SER A 176 29.37 0.47 4.01
CA SER A 176 30.81 0.27 3.78
C SER A 176 31.50 -0.40 4.99
N ARG A 177 31.03 -0.13 6.23
CA ARG A 177 31.45 -0.84 7.45
C ARG A 177 30.82 -2.24 7.58
N TRP A 178 29.56 -2.40 7.16
CA TRP A 178 28.85 -3.69 7.22
C TRP A 178 29.45 -4.74 6.27
N LYS A 179 29.87 -4.33 5.06
CA LYS A 179 30.62 -5.19 4.12
C LYS A 179 31.99 -5.62 4.67
N HIS A 180 32.62 -4.83 5.55
CA HIS A 180 33.84 -5.23 6.26
C HIS A 180 33.57 -6.22 7.40
N PHE A 181 32.41 -6.16 8.04
CA PHE A 181 32.05 -7.10 9.12
C PHE A 181 31.71 -8.51 8.61
N ARG A 182 31.10 -8.64 7.43
CA ARG A 182 30.78 -9.95 6.83
C ARG A 182 31.96 -10.63 6.10
N ARG A 183 33.07 -9.94 5.84
CA ARG A 183 34.29 -10.53 5.25
C ARG A 183 35.31 -11.02 6.29
N ARG A 184 34.99 -10.95 7.58
CA ARG A 184 35.88 -11.35 8.70
C ARG A 184 35.30 -12.46 9.59
N ARG A 185 34.39 -13.28 9.07
CA ARG A 185 33.99 -14.55 9.70
C ARG A 185 34.17 -15.69 8.72
#